data_AF-A0A5B0QIJ8-F1
#
_entry.id   AF-A0A5B0QIJ8-F1
#
_cell.length_a   1.000
_cell.length_b   1.000
_cell.length_c   1.000
_cell.angle_alpha   90.00
_cell.angle_beta   90.00
_cell.angle_gamma   90.00
#
_symmetry.space_group_name_H-M   'P 1'
#
loop_
_entity.id
_entity.type
_entity.pdbx_description
1 polymer ?
#
loop_
_entity_poly.entity_id
_entity_poly.type
_entity_poly.pdbx_seq_one_letter_code
_entity_poly.pdbx_strand_id
1 'polypeptide(L)'
;MYVILNAPGSWHDSTIAEPLYEQLLERTPVGYRVISDTAFPRKNESIQRRILAPVKCGDRLPSSPHAYATLRTRNKEIVSARQAAEWGMRSLQGSFARLKLPLPADNHGFRLKLLQVVSRLHQVRCRLVGINQTRTVYASVWDDYQILYRDFHKMLFAEIEGQCRISRYYDNWL
;
A
#
# COMPACT_ATOMS: atom_id res chain seq x y z
N MET A 1 -0.16 -12.01 -9.69
CA MET A 1 0.96 -12.70 -9.00
C MET A 1 1.20 -11.94 -7.70
N TYR A 2 1.31 -12.61 -6.54
CA TYR A 2 1.33 -11.92 -5.23
C TYR A 2 2.70 -11.86 -4.54
N VAL A 3 3.68 -12.66 -5.01
CA VAL A 3 5.05 -12.67 -4.49
C VAL A 3 6.01 -12.86 -5.67
N ILE A 4 7.06 -12.04 -5.72
CA ILE A 4 8.14 -12.10 -6.72
C ILE A 4 9.46 -12.24 -5.96
N LEU A 5 10.38 -13.06 -6.49
CA LEU A 5 11.70 -13.23 -5.90
C LEU A 5 12.63 -12.10 -6.32
N ASN A 6 13.32 -11.51 -5.36
CA ASN A 6 14.53 -10.73 -5.61
C ASN A 6 15.76 -11.64 -5.62
N ALA A 7 16.89 -11.15 -6.15
CA ALA A 7 18.18 -11.81 -6.01
C ALA A 7 18.74 -11.50 -4.60
N PRO A 8 18.78 -12.46 -3.66
CA PRO A 8 19.15 -12.18 -2.29
C PRO A 8 20.66 -12.02 -2.15
N GLY A 9 21.10 -10.90 -1.56
CA GLY A 9 22.42 -10.76 -0.94
C GLY A 9 23.44 -9.83 -1.61
N SER A 10 23.14 -9.21 -2.76
CA SER A 10 24.14 -8.38 -3.46
C SER A 10 23.64 -7.02 -3.94
N TRP A 11 22.33 -6.80 -4.08
CA TRP A 11 21.78 -5.58 -4.72
C TRP A 11 20.82 -4.85 -3.79
N HIS A 12 20.87 -3.51 -3.81
CA HIS A 12 19.86 -2.68 -3.15
C HIS A 12 18.50 -2.85 -3.83
N ASP A 13 17.41 -2.91 -3.05
CA ASP A 13 16.03 -3.04 -3.58
C ASP A 13 15.71 -1.98 -4.63
N SER A 14 16.25 -0.78 -4.44
CA SER A 14 16.15 0.33 -5.39
C SER A 14 16.70 0.03 -6.78
N THR A 15 17.76 -0.79 -6.86
CA THR A 15 18.46 -1.16 -8.09
C THR A 15 17.69 -2.25 -8.83
N ILE A 16 17.18 -3.25 -8.10
CA ILE A 16 16.31 -4.29 -8.69
C ILE A 16 15.01 -3.68 -9.24
N ALA A 17 14.48 -2.67 -8.57
CA ALA A 17 13.26 -1.99 -8.99
C ALA A 17 13.47 -0.96 -10.12
N GLU A 18 14.68 -0.82 -10.67
CA GLU A 18 14.96 0.14 -11.73
C GLU A 18 14.01 0.04 -12.94
N PRO A 19 13.73 -1.15 -13.49
CA PRO A 19 12.77 -1.30 -14.58
C PRO A 19 11.33 -0.92 -14.20
N LEU A 20 11.01 -0.92 -12.90
CA LEU A 20 9.68 -0.52 -12.42
C LEU A 20 9.50 1.00 -12.54
N TYR A 21 10.56 1.80 -12.46
CA TYR A 21 10.43 3.26 -12.51
C TYR A 21 9.89 3.76 -13.84
N GLU A 22 10.30 3.17 -14.95
CA GLU A 22 9.76 3.48 -16.28
C GLU A 22 8.26 3.17 -16.33
N GLN A 23 7.85 2.00 -15.84
CA GLN A 23 6.44 1.66 -15.72
C GLN A 23 5.67 2.62 -14.81
N LEU A 24 6.28 3.09 -13.72
CA LEU A 24 5.65 4.07 -12.84
C LEU A 24 5.43 5.42 -13.53
N LEU A 25 6.33 5.82 -14.42
CA LEU A 25 6.21 7.08 -15.15
C LEU A 25 5.16 6.98 -16.26
N GLU A 26 5.22 5.92 -17.05
CA GLU A 26 4.44 5.77 -18.29
C GLU A 26 3.06 5.15 -18.07
N ARG A 27 2.94 4.23 -17.11
CA ARG A 27 1.73 3.38 -16.96
C ARG A 27 0.93 3.65 -15.70
N THR A 28 1.40 4.52 -14.80
CA THR A 28 0.61 4.89 -13.62
C THR A 28 -0.53 5.84 -14.01
N PRO A 29 -1.80 5.46 -13.79
CA PRO A 29 -2.94 6.31 -14.13
C PRO A 29 -2.88 7.67 -13.42
N VAL A 30 -3.56 8.66 -13.99
CA VAL A 30 -3.65 10.01 -13.41
C VAL A 30 -4.31 9.91 -12.03
N GLY A 31 -3.74 10.60 -11.04
CA GLY A 31 -4.22 10.57 -9.65
C GLY A 31 -3.63 9.44 -8.79
N TYR A 32 -3.03 8.41 -9.39
CA TYR A 32 -2.44 7.29 -8.66
C TYR A 32 -0.94 7.47 -8.42
N ARG A 33 -0.47 6.91 -7.30
CA ARG A 33 0.92 6.90 -6.85
C ARG A 33 1.23 5.59 -6.15
N VAL A 34 2.51 5.21 -6.11
CA VAL A 34 2.97 4.02 -5.40
C VAL A 34 3.56 4.40 -4.05
N ILE A 35 3.18 3.64 -3.02
CA ILE A 35 3.77 3.77 -1.69
C ILE A 35 4.99 2.86 -1.61
N SER A 36 6.12 3.41 -1.16
CA SER A 36 7.39 2.69 -1.16
C SER A 36 8.19 2.90 0.13
N ASP A 37 9.26 2.11 0.27
CA ASP A 37 10.27 2.41 1.25
C ASP A 37 11.09 3.65 0.88
N THR A 38 11.50 4.34 1.92
CA THR A 38 12.48 5.42 1.94
C THR A 38 13.84 5.04 1.37
N ALA A 39 14.14 3.74 1.22
CA ALA A 39 15.32 3.24 0.52
C ALA A 39 15.22 3.42 -1.01
N PHE A 40 14.01 3.64 -1.54
CA PHE A 40 13.82 3.83 -2.97
C PHE A 40 14.19 5.27 -3.38
N PRO A 41 15.07 5.43 -4.39
CA PRO A 41 15.55 6.71 -4.84
C PRO A 41 14.42 7.56 -5.39
N ARG A 42 14.30 8.77 -4.84
CA ARG A 42 13.50 9.86 -5.39
C ARG A 42 14.40 10.76 -6.27
N LYS A 43 15.30 10.15 -7.04
CA LYS A 43 16.43 10.81 -7.73
C LYS A 43 15.99 11.84 -8.77
N ASN A 44 14.78 11.73 -9.30
CA ASN A 44 14.22 12.66 -10.27
C ASN A 44 12.83 13.12 -9.81
N GLU A 45 12.50 14.39 -10.06
CA GLU A 45 11.24 15.03 -9.62
C GLU A 45 10.00 14.31 -10.18
N SER A 46 10.11 13.79 -11.41
CA SER A 46 9.06 13.00 -12.06
C SER A 46 8.72 11.72 -11.29
N ILE A 47 9.74 10.97 -10.84
CA ILE A 47 9.59 9.76 -10.02
C ILE A 47 9.15 10.14 -8.60
N GLN A 48 9.66 11.23 -8.04
CA GLN A 48 9.27 11.71 -6.72
C GLN A 48 7.77 12.05 -6.64
N ARG A 49 7.16 12.55 -7.73
CA ARG A 49 5.71 12.79 -7.78
C ARG A 49 4.91 11.49 -7.83
N ARG A 50 5.48 10.40 -8.36
CA ARG A 50 4.84 9.08 -8.49
C ARG A 50 5.05 8.16 -7.28
N ILE A 51 6.11 8.37 -6.49
CA ILE A 51 6.42 7.56 -5.31
C ILE A 51 6.18 8.35 -4.02
N LEU A 52 5.35 7.79 -3.14
CA LEU A 52 5.14 8.26 -1.78
C LEU A 52 5.95 7.41 -0.81
N ALA A 53 6.83 8.03 -0.04
CA ALA A 53 7.55 7.35 1.01
C ALA A 53 7.49 8.20 2.29
N PRO A 54 7.49 7.55 3.46
CA PRO A 54 7.34 8.27 4.72
C PRO A 54 8.52 9.21 4.96
N VAL A 55 8.24 10.23 5.77
CA VAL A 55 9.24 11.19 6.26
C VAL A 55 10.14 10.47 7.26
N LYS A 56 11.46 10.63 7.10
CA LYS A 56 12.49 10.07 7.99
C LYS A 56 12.92 11.06 9.06
N CYS A 57 13.50 10.53 10.13
CA CYS A 57 14.25 11.35 11.07
C CYS A 57 15.40 12.06 10.33
N GLY A 58 15.48 13.39 10.48
CA GLY A 58 16.46 14.23 9.78
C GLY A 58 15.95 14.90 8.50
N ASP A 59 14.76 14.54 8.01
CA ASP A 59 14.13 15.26 6.90
C ASP A 59 13.74 16.68 7.34
N ARG A 60 13.86 17.65 6.42
CA ARG A 60 13.40 19.01 6.66
C ARG A 60 11.88 19.04 6.74
N LEU A 61 11.37 19.53 7.86
CA LEU A 61 9.94 19.64 8.11
C LEU A 61 9.45 21.05 7.76
N PRO A 62 8.18 21.20 7.32
CA PRO A 62 7.60 22.51 7.08
C PRO A 62 7.57 23.35 8.37
N SER A 63 7.96 24.62 8.28
CA SER A 63 7.90 25.55 9.41
C SER A 63 6.47 26.05 9.70
N SER A 64 5.58 26.02 8.71
CA SER A 64 4.18 26.41 8.89
C SER A 64 3.41 25.33 9.65
N PRO A 65 2.69 25.67 10.74
CA PRO A 65 1.89 24.70 11.52
C PRO A 65 0.86 23.95 10.68
N HIS A 66 0.22 24.64 9.73
CA HIS A 66 -0.78 24.03 8.85
C HIS A 66 -0.14 23.01 7.90
N ALA A 67 0.97 23.38 7.25
CA ALA A 67 1.70 22.48 6.37
C ALA A 67 2.27 21.27 7.12
N TYR A 68 2.73 21.47 8.36
CA TYR A 68 3.19 20.41 9.23
C TYR A 68 2.07 19.44 9.61
N ALA A 69 0.89 19.95 9.98
CA ALA A 69 -0.28 19.12 10.32
C ALA A 69 -0.72 18.25 9.13
N THR A 70 -0.77 18.83 7.92
CA THR A 70 -1.08 18.11 6.68
C THR A 70 -0.04 17.04 6.38
N LEU A 71 1.25 17.36 6.48
CA LEU A 71 2.34 16.40 6.30
C LEU A 71 2.25 15.26 7.31
N ARG A 72 1.99 15.57 8.58
CA ARG A 72 1.88 14.58 9.66
C ARG A 72 0.75 13.59 9.41
N THR A 73 -0.42 14.08 9.00
CA THR A 73 -1.58 13.25 8.68
C THR A 73 -1.28 12.32 7.52
N ARG A 74 -0.79 12.87 6.41
CA ARG A 74 -0.39 12.09 5.22
C ARG A 74 0.69 11.05 5.54
N ASN A 75 1.66 11.41 6.38
CA ASN A 75 2.72 10.49 6.78
C ASN A 75 2.18 9.29 7.58
N LYS A 76 1.22 9.52 8.48
CA LYS A 76 0.54 8.43 9.21
C LYS A 76 -0.17 7.48 8.26
N GLU A 77 -0.89 8.01 7.27
CA GLU A 77 -1.58 7.20 6.25
C GLU A 77 -0.59 6.37 5.43
N ILE A 78 0.51 6.97 4.99
CA ILE A 78 1.57 6.26 4.24
C ILE A 78 2.16 5.12 5.07
N VAL A 79 2.46 5.37 6.36
CA VAL A 79 3.00 4.35 7.27
C VAL A 79 1.98 3.24 7.51
N SER A 80 0.71 3.59 7.71
CA SER A 80 -0.38 2.62 7.88
C SER A 80 -0.54 1.74 6.63
N ALA A 81 -0.58 2.35 5.45
CA ALA A 81 -0.68 1.62 4.18
C ALA A 81 0.49 0.66 3.97
N ARG A 82 1.71 1.06 4.36
CA ARG A 82 2.89 0.19 4.33
C ARG A 82 2.77 -1.06 5.19
N GLN A 83 2.09 -0.99 6.34
CA GLN A 83 1.92 -2.15 7.22
C GLN A 83 1.29 -3.34 6.50
N ALA A 84 0.43 -3.10 5.50
CA ALA A 84 -0.16 -4.18 4.70
C ALA A 84 0.90 -5.01 3.95
N ALA A 85 1.92 -4.35 3.38
CA ALA A 85 3.03 -5.04 2.72
C ALA A 85 3.91 -5.80 3.73
N GLU A 86 4.15 -5.21 4.90
CA GLU A 86 4.90 -5.84 5.99
C GLU A 86 4.18 -7.08 6.56
N TRP A 87 2.85 -7.06 6.66
CA TRP A 87 2.07 -8.24 7.05
C TRP A 87 2.22 -9.38 6.05
N GLY A 88 2.25 -9.07 4.74
CA GLY A 88 2.53 -10.06 3.70
C GLY A 88 3.90 -10.72 3.89
N MET A 89 4.94 -9.89 4.07
CA MET A 89 6.31 -10.38 4.31
C MET A 89 6.40 -11.23 5.59
N ARG A 90 5.77 -10.77 6.69
CA ARG A 90 5.73 -11.49 7.95
C ARG A 90 4.97 -12.81 7.85
N SER A 91 3.88 -12.85 7.08
CA SER A 91 3.14 -14.08 6.82
C SER A 91 3.99 -15.10 6.05
N LEU A 92 4.74 -14.66 5.03
CA LEU A 92 5.68 -15.49 4.29
C LEU A 92 6.76 -16.06 5.24
N GLN A 93 7.45 -15.22 5.99
CA GLN A 93 8.50 -15.65 6.93
C GLN A 93 7.97 -16.51 8.08
N GLY A 94 6.76 -16.22 8.56
CA GLY A 94 6.09 -16.97 9.63
C GLY A 94 5.65 -18.36 9.20
N SER A 95 5.18 -18.52 7.97
CA SER A 95 4.66 -19.79 7.45
C SER A 95 5.75 -20.79 7.09
N PHE A 96 6.94 -20.34 6.74
CA PHE A 96 8.04 -21.20 6.28
C PHE A 96 9.23 -21.10 7.21
N ALA A 97 9.28 -21.98 8.22
CA ALA A 97 10.36 -22.03 9.22
C ALA A 97 11.77 -22.12 8.60
N ARG A 98 11.90 -22.73 7.41
CA ARG A 98 13.19 -22.80 6.71
C ARG A 98 13.75 -21.43 6.35
N LEU A 99 12.92 -20.41 6.14
CA LEU A 99 13.36 -19.03 5.88
C LEU A 99 13.95 -18.35 7.13
N LYS A 100 13.71 -18.88 8.33
CA LYS A 100 14.28 -18.38 9.58
C LYS A 100 15.70 -18.90 9.83
N LEU A 101 16.13 -19.89 9.07
CA LEU A 101 17.47 -20.47 9.14
C LEU A 101 18.36 -19.83 8.09
N PRO A 102 19.68 -19.68 8.35
CA PRO A 102 20.64 -19.28 7.33
C PRO A 102 20.50 -20.17 6.09
N LEU A 103 20.37 -19.54 4.93
CA LEU A 103 20.33 -20.25 3.66
C LEU A 103 21.77 -20.55 3.22
N PRO A 104 22.04 -21.73 2.62
CA PRO A 104 23.37 -22.06 2.12
C PRO A 104 23.86 -20.97 1.15
N ALA A 105 25.02 -20.38 1.48
CA ALA A 105 25.60 -19.30 0.69
C ALA A 105 26.30 -19.82 -0.57
N ASP A 106 26.87 -21.02 -0.47
CA ASP A 106 27.60 -21.77 -1.49
C ASP A 106 26.68 -22.50 -2.49
N ASN A 107 25.47 -22.87 -2.07
CA ASN A 107 24.53 -23.59 -2.92
C ASN A 107 23.41 -22.69 -3.47
N HIS A 108 23.76 -21.92 -4.50
CA HIS A 108 22.83 -21.00 -5.16
C HIS A 108 21.60 -21.71 -5.77
N GLY A 109 21.78 -22.89 -6.36
CA GLY A 109 20.69 -23.66 -6.98
C GLY A 109 19.65 -24.12 -5.96
N PHE A 110 20.11 -24.65 -4.82
CA PHE A 110 19.24 -25.02 -3.71
C PHE A 110 18.51 -23.80 -3.14
N ARG A 111 19.22 -22.69 -2.92
CA ARG A 111 18.64 -21.45 -2.40
C ARG A 111 17.54 -20.91 -3.31
N LEU A 112 17.79 -20.84 -4.62
CA LEU A 112 16.80 -20.41 -5.60
C LEU A 112 15.58 -21.33 -5.59
N LYS A 113 15.79 -22.65 -5.64
CA LYS A 113 14.70 -23.65 -5.64
C LYS A 113 13.84 -23.51 -4.39
N LEU A 114 14.46 -23.39 -3.22
CA LEU A 114 13.76 -23.19 -1.95
C LEU A 114 12.89 -21.91 -1.98
N LEU A 115 13.47 -20.78 -2.38
CA LEU A 115 12.75 -19.51 -2.44
C LEU A 115 11.59 -19.55 -3.45
N GLN A 116 11.78 -20.22 -4.59
CA GLN A 116 10.72 -20.42 -5.58
C GLN A 116 9.58 -21.27 -5.04
N VAL A 117 9.90 -22.37 -4.36
CA VAL A 117 8.89 -23.24 -3.72
C VAL A 117 8.10 -22.46 -2.68
N VAL A 118 8.78 -21.74 -1.78
CA VAL A 118 8.14 -20.92 -0.75
C VAL A 118 7.21 -19.86 -1.37
N SER A 119 7.70 -19.13 -2.38
CA SER A 119 6.91 -18.11 -3.07
C SER A 119 5.68 -18.70 -3.76
N ARG A 120 5.82 -19.83 -4.45
CA ARG A 120 4.70 -20.51 -5.14
C ARG A 120 3.67 -21.05 -4.15
N LEU A 121 4.10 -21.69 -3.06
CA LEU A 121 3.20 -22.18 -2.02
C LEU A 121 2.45 -21.03 -1.33
N HIS A 122 3.13 -19.91 -1.07
CA HIS A 122 2.47 -18.73 -0.54
C HIS A 122 1.43 -18.15 -1.52
N GLN A 123 1.74 -18.13 -2.82
CA GLN A 123 0.76 -17.72 -3.84
C GLN A 123 -0.49 -18.62 -3.85
N VAL A 124 -0.32 -19.95 -3.72
CA VAL A 124 -1.44 -20.88 -3.61
C VAL A 124 -2.28 -20.57 -2.38
N ARG A 125 -1.64 -20.40 -1.20
CA ARG A 125 -2.32 -20.02 0.03
C ARG A 125 -3.11 -18.72 -0.12
N CYS A 126 -2.50 -17.68 -0.69
CA CYS A 126 -3.17 -16.38 -0.91
C CYS A 126 -4.37 -16.49 -1.84
N ARG A 127 -4.33 -17.36 -2.85
CA ARG A 127 -5.47 -17.59 -3.76
C ARG A 127 -6.61 -18.35 -3.09
N LEU A 128 -6.29 -19.35 -2.27
CA LEU A 128 -7.30 -20.19 -1.62
C LEU A 128 -7.93 -19.52 -0.39
N VAL A 129 -7.11 -18.88 0.44
CA VAL A 129 -7.55 -18.28 1.71
C VAL A 129 -7.98 -16.82 1.52
N GLY A 130 -7.47 -16.14 0.49
CA GLY A 130 -7.65 -14.71 0.29
C GLY A 130 -6.77 -13.84 1.19
N ILE A 131 -6.89 -12.52 1.03
CA ILE A 131 -6.12 -11.51 1.77
C ILE A 131 -6.92 -11.05 3.01
N ASN A 132 -7.21 -11.98 3.91
CA ASN A 132 -8.19 -11.75 4.98
C ASN A 132 -7.75 -10.65 5.96
N GLN A 133 -6.46 -10.53 6.29
CA GLN A 133 -6.01 -9.54 7.28
C GLN A 133 -6.08 -8.11 6.75
N THR A 134 -5.64 -7.86 5.51
CA THR A 134 -5.81 -6.54 4.86
C THR A 134 -7.29 -6.22 4.70
N ARG A 135 -8.12 -7.20 4.32
CA ARG A 135 -9.57 -7.02 4.25
C ARG A 135 -10.14 -6.65 5.60
N THR A 136 -9.84 -7.37 6.67
CA THR A 136 -10.36 -7.07 8.02
C THR A 136 -10.01 -5.66 8.49
N VAL A 137 -8.75 -5.23 8.29
CA VAL A 137 -8.30 -3.92 8.76
C VAL A 137 -8.85 -2.78 7.91
N TYR A 138 -8.93 -2.95 6.59
CA TYR A 138 -9.34 -1.86 5.70
C TYR A 138 -10.83 -1.87 5.34
N ALA A 139 -11.51 -3.01 5.36
CA ALA A 139 -12.95 -3.08 5.09
C ALA A 139 -13.78 -2.49 6.23
N SER A 140 -13.43 -2.77 7.49
CA SER A 140 -14.10 -2.17 8.66
C SER A 140 -14.01 -0.64 8.62
N VAL A 141 -12.82 -0.11 8.32
CA VAL A 141 -12.60 1.33 8.16
C VAL A 141 -13.41 1.90 6.99
N TRP A 142 -13.49 1.18 5.86
CA TRP A 142 -14.29 1.60 4.72
C TRP A 142 -15.78 1.70 5.07
N ASP A 143 -16.31 0.69 5.77
CA ASP A 143 -17.71 0.66 6.20
C ASP A 143 -18.01 1.77 7.21
N ASP A 144 -17.11 2.01 8.17
CA ASP A 144 -17.23 3.09 9.15
C ASP A 144 -17.21 4.48 8.49
N TYR A 145 -16.34 4.69 7.50
CA TYR A 145 -16.35 5.94 6.74
C TYR A 145 -17.62 6.08 5.90
N GLN A 146 -18.11 5.01 5.27
CA GLN A 146 -19.38 5.06 4.52
C GLN A 146 -20.56 5.41 5.43
N ILE A 147 -20.61 4.83 6.63
CA ILE A 147 -21.61 5.16 7.64
C ILE A 147 -21.47 6.63 8.08
N LEU A 148 -20.25 7.07 8.42
CA LEU A 148 -19.99 8.44 8.83
C LEU A 148 -20.34 9.45 7.74
N TYR A 149 -19.95 9.20 6.48
CA TYR A 149 -20.28 10.06 5.34
C TYR A 149 -21.78 10.12 5.11
N ARG A 150 -22.48 8.99 5.18
CA ARG A 150 -23.95 8.95 5.05
C ARG A 150 -24.62 9.73 6.17
N ASP A 151 -24.13 9.59 7.40
CA ASP A 151 -24.72 10.24 8.56
C ASP A 151 -24.42 11.75 8.58
N PHE A 152 -23.21 12.16 8.18
CA PHE A 152 -22.87 13.58 7.95
C PHE A 152 -23.67 14.17 6.80
N HIS A 153 -23.82 13.45 5.70
CA HIS A 153 -24.62 13.88 4.55
C HIS A 153 -26.07 14.11 4.96
N LYS A 154 -26.67 13.17 5.68
CA LYS A 154 -28.01 13.34 6.27
C LYS A 154 -28.06 14.53 7.21
N MET A 155 -27.09 14.71 8.09
CA MET A 155 -27.09 15.82 9.04
C MET A 155 -26.99 17.19 8.34
N LEU A 156 -26.22 17.31 7.26
CA LEU A 156 -26.01 18.57 6.56
C LEU A 156 -27.08 18.87 5.49
N PHE A 157 -27.64 17.83 4.86
CA PHE A 157 -28.49 18.00 3.67
C PHE A 157 -29.92 17.49 3.86
N ALA A 158 -30.31 16.87 4.97
CA ALA A 158 -31.66 16.32 5.14
C ALA A 158 -32.78 17.37 4.98
N GLU A 159 -32.59 18.60 5.48
CA GLU A 159 -33.58 19.67 5.30
C GLU A 159 -33.67 20.13 3.85
N ILE A 160 -32.52 20.21 3.16
CA ILE A 160 -32.43 20.62 1.76
C ILE A 160 -33.07 19.55 0.86
N GLU A 161 -32.78 18.27 1.08
CA GLU A 161 -33.36 17.15 0.35
C GLU A 161 -34.88 17.02 0.59
N GLY A 162 -35.32 17.19 1.85
CA GLY A 162 -36.74 17.14 2.21
C GLY A 162 -37.57 18.29 1.62
N GLN A 163 -36.95 19.44 1.37
CA GLN A 163 -37.58 20.61 0.73
C GLN A 163 -37.32 20.69 -0.78
N CYS A 164 -36.44 19.84 -1.32
CA CYS A 164 -36.09 19.83 -2.73
C CYS A 164 -37.31 19.37 -3.56
N ARG A 165 -37.86 20.28 -4.35
CA ARG A 165 -39.01 19.98 -5.23
C ARG A 165 -38.62 19.18 -6.47
N ILE A 166 -37.33 19.12 -6.80
CA ILE A 166 -36.79 18.40 -7.95
C ILE A 166 -36.69 16.89 -7.66
N SER A 167 -36.33 16.47 -6.44
CA SER A 167 -36.26 15.05 -6.06
C SER A 167 -37.62 14.34 -6.12
N ARG A 168 -38.72 15.08 -5.90
CA ARG A 168 -40.10 14.58 -6.04
C ARG A 168 -40.48 14.19 -7.48
N TYR A 169 -39.77 14.69 -8.48
CA TYR A 169 -40.02 14.33 -9.88
C TYR A 169 -39.31 13.03 -10.31
N TYR A 170 -38.37 12.53 -9.51
CA TYR A 170 -37.55 11.36 -9.82
C TYR A 170 -37.84 10.15 -8.92
N ASP A 171 -38.95 10.13 -8.18
CA ASP A 171 -39.37 8.99 -7.31
C ASP A 171 -38.22 8.37 -6.48
N ASN A 172 -37.38 9.22 -5.90
CA ASN A 172 -36.22 8.81 -5.07
C ASN A 172 -35.18 7.92 -5.79
N TRP A 173 -34.98 8.08 -7.10
CA TRP A 173 -33.91 7.42 -7.87
C TRP A 173 -32.53 8.10 -7.82
N LEU A 174 -32.41 9.22 -7.10
CA LEU A 174 -31.14 9.87 -6.73
C LEU A 174 -30.86 9.60 -5.26
#